data_AF-D3E3A8-F1
#
_entry.id   AF-D3E3A8-F1
#
_cell.length_a   1.000
_cell.length_b   1.000
_cell.length_c   1.000
_cell.angle_alpha   90.00
_cell.angle_beta   90.00
_cell.angle_gamma   90.00
#
_symmetry.space_group_name_H-M   'P 1'
#
loop_
_entity.id
_entity.type
_entity.pdbx_description
1 polymer ?
#
loop_
_entity_poly.entity_id
_entity_poly.type
_entity_poly.pdbx_seq_one_letter_code
_entity_poly.pdbx_strand_id
1 'polypeptide(L)'
;MYQVSEKESSVYKYKALGTSNDREIKSKDVNDHYKVTEYNIDLIYNEIKEFIHYYLFSGEISTDFTIKVQDLFEMDDDDLRTLKTVHFLLSDEVRDLIQILPYLLRNLSHSTQKEKEEFNGIVRGRIDWNATLKTRYAKGFNDPSLFVCSPPSKFYDLEENQLLKFVLRKIISLKNNYLDFVDFIRNDEENPFDIESLSDERDWYEIVGNNYKMAKKTLKKVYFDDISDVRIIKAKHIRKAFKNRNVLYHRVARAYILYEDLFINEDIELLKELVEHRLIKATNPNKLYEIYIFYSLVRALPSPELRLLHSGNDYSTFDVLEDGTKVTVHYQYLPKPLQEVSEYAEILRNYNIQWAYRAPDIILEFEKEGKITYRIVEVKNSSSANYVRDSVYKVMGYYKDFERILYNEEATFTENCPIVLVTWGGIRIKDNYDPFKDSLIVLNRNEFLDSLEKLINL
;
A
#
# COMPACT_ATOMS: atom_id res chain seq x y z
N MET A 1 -57.45 -5.57 -15.23
CA MET A 1 -57.37 -6.87 -15.93
C MET A 1 -56.07 -6.86 -16.71
N TYR A 2 -55.01 -7.63 -16.43
CA TYR A 2 -54.80 -8.85 -15.65
C TYR A 2 -53.36 -8.81 -15.08
N GLN A 3 -53.27 -9.13 -13.78
CA GLN A 3 -52.27 -9.94 -13.07
C GLN A 3 -50.87 -10.17 -13.68
N VAL A 4 -49.85 -9.73 -12.93
CA VAL A 4 -48.45 -10.20 -12.99
C VAL A 4 -48.18 -11.05 -11.74
N SER A 5 -47.60 -12.23 -11.93
CA SER A 5 -47.29 -13.21 -10.89
C SER A 5 -45.96 -12.91 -10.17
N GLU A 6 -46.03 -12.78 -8.85
CA GLU A 6 -44.89 -12.81 -7.92
C GLU A 6 -44.63 -14.25 -7.43
N LYS A 7 -43.36 -14.68 -7.49
CA LYS A 7 -42.73 -15.78 -6.73
C LYS A 7 -41.22 -15.49 -6.75
N GLU A 8 -40.40 -15.65 -5.72
CA GLU A 8 -40.53 -16.13 -4.35
C GLU A 8 -39.27 -15.60 -3.63
N SER A 9 -39.43 -14.89 -2.51
CA SER A 9 -38.35 -14.48 -1.61
C SER A 9 -38.53 -15.23 -0.27
N SER A 10 -37.63 -16.18 0.00
CA SER A 10 -37.63 -16.97 1.24
C SER A 10 -36.87 -16.26 2.35
N VAL A 11 -37.62 -15.53 3.15
CA VAL A 11 -37.22 -14.97 4.45
C VAL A 11 -37.28 -16.08 5.51
N TYR A 12 -36.14 -16.42 6.13
CA TYR A 12 -36.14 -17.26 7.33
C TYR A 12 -36.51 -16.41 8.56
N LYS A 13 -37.66 -16.74 9.14
CA LYS A 13 -38.26 -16.12 10.33
C LYS A 13 -37.55 -16.56 11.61
N TYR A 14 -37.10 -15.59 12.41
CA TYR A 14 -36.83 -15.76 13.83
C TYR A 14 -38.15 -16.00 14.58
N LYS A 15 -38.19 -17.03 15.43
CA LYS A 15 -39.33 -17.34 16.30
C LYS A 15 -38.87 -17.19 17.75
N ALA A 16 -39.41 -16.16 18.42
CA ALA A 16 -39.26 -15.95 19.86
C ALA A 16 -40.38 -16.66 20.63
N LEU A 17 -40.02 -17.38 21.69
CA LEU A 17 -40.77 -17.86 22.87
C LEU A 17 -39.65 -18.34 23.82
N GLY A 18 -39.46 -17.98 25.08
CA GLY A 18 -40.33 -17.43 26.12
C GLY A 18 -39.94 -18.11 27.44
N THR A 19 -39.04 -17.47 28.20
CA THR A 19 -38.81 -17.47 29.67
C THR A 19 -38.80 -18.75 30.54
N SER A 20 -37.83 -18.70 31.48
CA SER A 20 -37.74 -19.31 32.82
C SER A 20 -37.29 -20.76 32.97
N ASN A 21 -36.01 -20.92 33.32
CA ASN A 21 -35.63 -21.68 34.51
C ASN A 21 -34.27 -21.20 35.03
N ASP A 22 -34.29 -20.53 36.18
CA ASP A 22 -33.15 -20.34 37.06
C ASP A 22 -32.55 -21.70 37.42
N ARG A 23 -31.30 -21.93 37.01
CA ARG A 23 -30.37 -22.89 37.61
C ARG A 23 -28.97 -22.66 37.05
N GLU A 24 -28.12 -22.11 37.90
CA GLU A 24 -26.65 -22.15 37.85
C GLU A 24 -25.97 -21.80 36.51
N ILE A 25 -25.76 -20.50 36.29
CA ILE A 25 -24.68 -20.02 35.43
C ILE A 25 -23.37 -20.17 36.23
N LYS A 26 -22.79 -21.37 36.21
CA LYS A 26 -21.39 -21.61 36.55
C LYS A 26 -20.64 -22.00 35.29
N SER A 27 -19.66 -21.17 34.95
CA SER A 27 -18.45 -21.49 34.19
C SER A 27 -18.62 -22.32 32.92
N LYS A 28 -18.83 -21.64 31.80
CA LYS A 28 -18.62 -22.06 30.38
C LYS A 28 -18.98 -20.79 29.58
N ASP A 29 -18.07 -20.02 29.01
CA ASP A 29 -17.05 -20.40 28.03
C ASP A 29 -15.74 -19.63 28.23
N VAL A 30 -14.64 -20.35 28.47
CA VAL A 30 -13.26 -19.82 28.64
C VAL A 30 -12.37 -20.32 27.48
N ASN A 31 -12.96 -20.60 26.31
CA ASN A 31 -12.28 -21.34 25.23
C ASN A 31 -12.01 -20.54 23.94
N ASP A 32 -12.15 -19.21 23.93
CA ASP A 32 -11.78 -18.32 22.80
C ASP A 32 -10.34 -17.76 22.89
N HIS A 33 -9.51 -18.30 23.80
CA HIS A 33 -8.35 -17.58 24.34
C HIS A 33 -6.97 -17.99 23.81
N TYR A 34 -6.83 -18.48 22.57
CA TYR A 34 -5.54 -19.08 22.15
C TYR A 34 -4.64 -18.18 21.27
N LYS A 35 -5.21 -17.24 20.51
CA LYS A 35 -4.53 -16.22 19.65
C LYS A 35 -5.61 -15.39 18.92
N VAL A 36 -5.22 -14.36 18.18
CA VAL A 36 -6.02 -13.81 17.08
C VAL A 36 -6.28 -14.94 16.08
N THR A 37 -7.56 -15.25 15.89
CA THR A 37 -8.09 -16.25 14.96
C THR A 37 -8.93 -15.55 13.91
N GLU A 38 -9.25 -16.23 12.80
CA GLU A 38 -10.17 -15.69 11.79
C GLU A 38 -11.48 -15.16 12.41
N TYR A 39 -11.92 -15.73 13.54
CA TYR A 39 -13.17 -15.36 14.22
C TYR A 39 -13.11 -14.06 15.03
N ASN A 40 -11.92 -13.57 15.40
CA ASN A 40 -11.77 -12.33 16.19
C ASN A 40 -10.96 -11.24 15.49
N ILE A 41 -10.52 -11.49 14.24
CA ILE A 41 -9.95 -10.48 13.34
C ILE A 41 -10.92 -9.30 13.19
N ASP A 42 -12.21 -9.58 12.99
CA ASP A 42 -13.23 -8.53 12.84
C ASP A 42 -13.37 -7.68 14.11
N LEU A 43 -13.17 -8.27 15.30
CA LEU A 43 -13.17 -7.52 16.55
C LEU A 43 -11.99 -6.53 16.58
N ILE A 44 -10.79 -6.98 16.21
CA ILE A 44 -9.62 -6.08 16.15
C ILE A 44 -9.83 -4.98 15.11
N TYR A 45 -10.33 -5.33 13.91
CA TYR A 45 -10.61 -4.32 12.89
C TYR A 45 -11.64 -3.31 13.34
N ASN A 46 -12.69 -3.72 14.06
CA ASN A 46 -13.66 -2.79 14.64
C ASN A 46 -13.02 -1.84 15.64
N GLU A 47 -12.07 -2.33 16.44
CA GLU A 47 -11.32 -1.50 17.36
C GLU A 47 -10.47 -0.49 16.60
N ILE A 48 -9.67 -0.89 15.61
CA ILE A 48 -8.74 0.02 14.89
C ILE A 48 -9.34 0.72 13.65
N LYS A 49 -10.64 0.60 13.39
CA LYS A 49 -11.26 0.99 12.11
C LYS A 49 -10.98 2.42 11.67
N GLU A 50 -10.85 3.34 12.62
CA GLU A 50 -10.56 4.76 12.39
C GLU A 50 -9.12 5.02 11.94
N PHE A 51 -8.24 4.02 12.06
CA PHE A 51 -6.84 4.11 11.66
C PHE A 51 -6.46 3.20 10.49
N ILE A 52 -7.39 2.39 9.97
CA ILE A 52 -7.10 1.42 8.90
C ILE A 52 -6.63 2.12 7.63
N HIS A 53 -7.14 3.32 7.32
CA HIS A 53 -6.74 4.04 6.10
C HIS A 53 -5.28 4.52 6.13
N TYR A 54 -4.64 4.57 7.30
CA TYR A 54 -3.22 4.83 7.43
C TYR A 54 -2.36 3.59 7.17
N TYR A 55 -2.94 2.38 7.16
CA TYR A 55 -2.21 1.12 7.00
C TYR A 55 -2.04 0.72 5.53
N LEU A 56 -0.78 0.64 5.08
CA LEU A 56 -0.35 0.34 3.72
C LEU A 56 0.78 -0.71 3.67
N PHE A 57 0.72 -1.76 4.48
CA PHE A 57 1.56 -2.96 4.27
C PHE A 57 0.84 -3.98 3.37
N SER A 58 1.54 -5.04 2.95
CA SER A 58 0.97 -6.11 2.13
C SER A 58 -0.28 -6.71 2.79
N GLY A 59 -1.30 -6.98 1.99
CA GLY A 59 -2.63 -7.27 2.54
C GLY A 59 -3.73 -7.30 1.49
N GLU A 60 -4.90 -7.78 1.91
CA GLU A 60 -6.03 -7.96 1.02
C GLU A 60 -6.87 -6.69 0.88
N ILE A 61 -7.32 -6.43 -0.34
CA ILE A 61 -8.29 -5.37 -0.61
C ILE A 61 -9.67 -5.86 -0.16
N SER A 62 -10.32 -5.12 0.73
CA SER A 62 -11.68 -5.41 1.19
C SER A 62 -12.63 -4.29 0.81
N THR A 63 -13.74 -4.67 0.19
CA THR A 63 -14.88 -3.80 -0.11
C THR A 63 -16.08 -4.07 0.81
N ASP A 64 -15.97 -5.07 1.69
CA ASP A 64 -17.09 -5.55 2.52
C ASP A 64 -17.36 -4.63 3.74
N PHE A 65 -16.46 -3.69 3.99
CA PHE A 65 -16.51 -2.77 5.10
C PHE A 65 -16.31 -1.35 4.59
N THR A 66 -17.24 -0.47 4.96
CA THR A 66 -17.15 0.96 4.68
C THR A 66 -16.91 1.69 6.00
N ILE A 67 -15.90 2.54 6.03
CA ILE A 67 -15.70 3.49 7.15
C ILE A 67 -16.24 4.86 6.73
N LYS A 68 -16.70 5.66 7.69
CA LYS A 68 -16.97 7.09 7.46
C LYS A 68 -15.78 7.86 7.99
N VAL A 69 -15.05 8.55 7.13
CA VAL A 69 -13.88 9.30 7.60
C VAL A 69 -14.20 10.79 7.65
N GLN A 70 -14.52 11.26 8.86
CA GLN A 70 -15.11 12.59 9.05
C GLN A 70 -14.06 13.70 8.96
N ASP A 71 -12.82 13.48 9.42
CA ASP A 71 -11.72 14.46 9.47
C ASP A 71 -10.42 13.85 8.92
N LEU A 72 -10.39 13.61 7.62
CA LEU A 72 -9.65 12.48 7.04
C LEU A 72 -8.19 12.78 6.66
N PHE A 73 -7.78 14.04 6.49
CA PHE A 73 -6.40 14.34 6.06
C PHE A 73 -5.80 15.55 6.77
N GLU A 74 -5.52 15.44 8.06
CA GLU A 74 -4.39 16.19 8.68
C GLU A 74 -3.10 15.41 8.44
N MET A 75 -2.79 15.16 7.16
CA MET A 75 -1.62 14.41 6.73
C MET A 75 -0.65 15.35 6.02
N ASP A 76 0.63 14.99 6.04
CA ASP A 76 1.59 15.69 5.20
C ASP A 76 1.30 15.46 3.70
N ASP A 77 1.83 16.36 2.87
CA ASP A 77 1.59 16.36 1.42
C ASP A 77 2.11 15.08 0.74
N ASP A 78 3.18 14.46 1.26
CA ASP A 78 3.81 13.28 0.68
C ASP A 78 3.00 12.01 1.00
N ASP A 79 2.48 11.91 2.22
CA ASP A 79 1.55 10.88 2.65
C ASP A 79 0.24 10.98 1.87
N LEU A 80 -0.32 12.17 1.70
CA LEU A 80 -1.52 12.36 0.89
C LEU A 80 -1.29 11.93 -0.57
N ARG A 81 -0.13 12.25 -1.14
CA ARG A 81 0.26 11.80 -2.51
C ARG A 81 0.43 10.29 -2.58
N THR A 82 0.99 9.67 -1.55
CA THR A 82 1.15 8.22 -1.45
C THR A 82 -0.21 7.53 -1.40
N LEU A 83 -1.12 8.02 -0.57
CA LEU A 83 -2.48 7.50 -0.48
C LEU A 83 -3.23 7.65 -1.80
N LYS A 84 -3.21 8.83 -2.42
CA LYS A 84 -3.77 9.05 -3.77
C LYS A 84 -3.20 8.05 -4.78
N THR A 85 -1.91 7.78 -4.71
CA THR A 85 -1.22 6.83 -5.59
C THR A 85 -1.71 5.40 -5.40
N VAL A 86 -1.82 4.92 -4.15
CA VAL A 86 -2.37 3.60 -3.85
C VAL A 86 -3.79 3.46 -4.41
N HIS A 87 -4.68 4.39 -4.08
CA HIS A 87 -6.09 4.29 -4.50
C HIS A 87 -6.28 4.49 -6.01
N PHE A 88 -5.44 5.29 -6.67
CA PHE A 88 -5.42 5.38 -8.13
C PHE A 88 -4.98 4.05 -8.77
N LEU A 89 -3.86 3.47 -8.32
CA LEU A 89 -3.31 2.25 -8.94
C LEU A 89 -4.13 1.00 -8.68
N LEU A 90 -4.90 0.99 -7.59
CA LEU A 90 -5.86 -0.07 -7.26
C LEU A 90 -7.24 0.15 -7.88
N SER A 91 -7.46 1.26 -8.59
CA SER A 91 -8.77 1.61 -9.15
C SER A 91 -9.27 0.62 -10.19
N ASP A 92 -10.59 0.51 -10.29
CA ASP A 92 -11.21 -0.30 -11.35
C ASP A 92 -10.89 0.30 -12.72
N GLU A 93 -10.75 1.62 -12.83
CA GLU A 93 -10.32 2.30 -14.05
C GLU A 93 -8.94 1.87 -14.52
N VAL A 94 -7.97 1.75 -13.60
CA VAL A 94 -6.62 1.27 -13.91
C VAL A 94 -6.65 -0.24 -14.18
N ARG A 95 -7.35 -1.03 -13.37
CA ARG A 95 -7.50 -2.48 -13.57
C ARG A 95 -8.08 -2.79 -14.95
N ASP A 96 -9.20 -2.15 -15.29
CA ASP A 96 -9.86 -2.29 -16.59
C ASP A 96 -8.91 -1.94 -17.74
N LEU A 97 -8.17 -0.82 -17.61
CA LEU A 97 -7.19 -0.42 -18.60
C LEU A 97 -6.13 -1.50 -18.79
N ILE A 98 -5.51 -1.98 -17.70
CA ILE A 98 -4.45 -2.99 -17.74
C ILE A 98 -4.92 -4.29 -18.40
N GLN A 99 -6.11 -4.77 -18.05
CA GLN A 99 -6.69 -6.00 -18.62
C GLN A 99 -6.96 -5.89 -20.13
N ILE A 100 -7.36 -4.71 -20.62
CA ILE A 100 -7.63 -4.53 -22.06
C ILE A 100 -6.38 -4.28 -22.91
N LEU A 101 -5.22 -3.98 -22.31
CA LEU A 101 -4.01 -3.59 -23.06
C LEU A 101 -3.62 -4.58 -24.16
N PRO A 102 -3.60 -5.91 -23.96
CA PRO A 102 -3.25 -6.86 -25.03
C PRO A 102 -4.18 -6.74 -26.25
N TYR A 103 -5.48 -6.53 -26.02
CA TYR A 103 -6.48 -6.38 -27.07
C TYR A 103 -6.41 -5.01 -27.76
N LEU A 104 -6.15 -3.97 -26.97
CA LEU A 104 -5.96 -2.61 -27.46
C LEU A 104 -4.73 -2.52 -28.37
N LEU A 105 -3.62 -3.16 -28.01
CA LEU A 105 -2.39 -3.16 -28.80
C LEU A 105 -2.54 -3.88 -30.15
N ARG A 106 -3.30 -4.99 -30.19
CA ARG A 106 -3.61 -5.68 -31.46
C ARG A 106 -4.41 -4.79 -32.41
N ASN A 107 -5.20 -3.87 -31.87
CA ASN A 107 -6.10 -2.99 -32.60
C ASN A 107 -5.79 -1.51 -32.35
N LEU A 108 -4.50 -1.17 -32.26
CA LEU A 108 -4.07 0.19 -31.98
C LEU A 108 -4.50 1.11 -33.12
N SER A 109 -5.15 2.22 -32.77
CA SER A 109 -5.62 3.22 -33.72
C SER A 109 -4.44 3.74 -34.53
N HIS A 110 -4.64 3.84 -35.84
CA HIS A 110 -3.66 4.41 -36.75
C HIS A 110 -4.39 5.20 -37.83
N SER A 111 -3.74 6.27 -38.27
CA SER A 111 -4.09 6.93 -39.52
C SER A 111 -3.21 6.39 -40.63
N THR A 112 -3.65 6.51 -41.87
CA THR A 112 -2.82 6.22 -43.04
C THR A 112 -2.27 7.53 -43.56
N GLN A 113 -0.96 7.70 -43.49
CA GLN A 113 -0.29 8.80 -44.17
C GLN A 113 0.24 8.33 -45.53
N LYS A 114 0.34 9.28 -46.46
CA LYS A 114 0.86 9.06 -47.80
C LYS A 114 2.04 10.00 -47.97
N GLU A 115 3.20 9.55 -47.50
CA GLU A 115 4.44 10.27 -47.77
C GLU A 115 4.94 9.93 -49.17
N LYS A 116 5.61 10.87 -49.83
CA LYS A 116 6.20 10.64 -51.15
C LYS A 116 7.64 10.18 -50.93
N GLU A 117 7.92 8.93 -51.30
CA GLU A 117 9.24 8.34 -51.21
C GLU A 117 9.76 8.00 -52.61
N GLU A 118 11.06 8.20 -52.80
CA GLU A 118 11.77 7.80 -54.01
C GLU A 118 12.21 6.34 -53.92
N PHE A 119 11.85 5.53 -54.91
CA PHE A 119 12.25 4.13 -55.03
C PHE A 119 13.01 3.91 -56.34
N ASN A 120 14.07 3.11 -56.30
CA ASN A 120 14.79 2.68 -57.49
C ASN A 120 14.49 1.21 -57.80
N GLY A 121 14.03 0.92 -59.01
CA GLY A 121 13.75 -0.42 -59.51
C GLY A 121 12.57 -1.15 -58.87
N ILE A 122 11.88 -0.53 -57.91
CA ILE A 122 10.76 -1.11 -57.16
C ILE A 122 9.65 -0.07 -57.04
N VAL A 123 8.39 -0.50 -57.20
CA VAL A 123 7.21 0.36 -57.00
C VAL A 123 6.50 -0.08 -55.73
N ARG A 124 6.34 0.83 -54.76
CA ARG A 124 5.59 0.59 -53.52
C ARG A 124 4.44 1.59 -53.38
N GLY A 125 3.21 1.12 -53.58
CA GLY A 125 2.01 1.96 -53.54
C GLY A 125 1.74 2.69 -54.85
N ARG A 126 1.02 3.81 -54.79
CA ARG A 126 0.64 4.58 -55.98
C ARG A 126 1.82 5.42 -56.47
N ILE A 127 2.14 5.32 -57.76
CA ILE A 127 3.14 6.19 -58.41
C ILE A 127 2.56 7.60 -58.57
N ASP A 128 3.32 8.61 -58.15
CA ASP A 128 3.10 10.00 -58.54
C ASP A 128 3.92 10.29 -59.79
N TRP A 129 3.30 10.15 -60.96
CA TRP A 129 3.97 10.34 -62.25
C TRP A 129 4.53 11.75 -62.42
N ASN A 130 3.83 12.78 -61.92
CA ASN A 130 4.28 14.16 -62.03
C ASN A 130 5.54 14.38 -61.19
N ALA A 131 5.56 13.90 -59.95
CA ALA A 131 6.74 13.97 -59.10
C ALA A 131 7.89 13.10 -59.61
N THR A 132 7.58 11.91 -60.14
CA THR A 132 8.56 10.99 -60.73
C THR A 132 9.28 11.63 -61.91
N LEU A 133 8.53 12.19 -62.87
CA LEU A 133 9.10 12.86 -64.03
C LEU A 133 9.96 14.06 -63.60
N LYS A 134 9.46 14.90 -62.68
CA LYS A 134 10.21 16.06 -62.18
C LYS A 134 11.54 15.64 -61.53
N THR A 135 11.53 14.57 -60.73
CA THR A 135 12.72 14.08 -60.02
C THR A 135 13.74 13.48 -61.00
N ARG A 136 13.28 12.71 -62.00
CA ARG A 136 14.14 12.20 -63.09
C ARG A 136 14.82 13.33 -63.86
N TYR A 137 14.05 14.35 -64.26
CA TYR A 137 14.62 15.51 -64.96
C TYR A 137 15.60 16.30 -64.08
N ALA A 138 15.29 16.49 -62.79
CA ALA A 138 16.14 17.25 -61.87
C ALA A 138 17.49 16.58 -61.58
N LYS A 139 17.57 15.24 -61.55
CA LYS A 139 18.82 14.50 -61.31
C LYS A 139 19.72 14.40 -62.55
N GLY A 140 19.34 15.01 -63.68
CA GLY A 140 20.15 15.05 -64.91
C GLY A 140 20.27 13.71 -65.66
N PHE A 141 19.77 12.62 -65.07
CA PHE A 141 19.69 11.30 -65.68
C PHE A 141 18.22 10.91 -65.81
N ASN A 142 17.75 10.63 -67.02
CA ASN A 142 16.41 10.07 -67.25
C ASN A 142 16.39 8.58 -66.85
N ASP A 143 16.70 8.29 -65.59
CA ASP A 143 16.74 6.95 -65.04
C ASP A 143 15.33 6.35 -65.05
N PRO A 144 15.06 5.34 -65.90
CA PRO A 144 13.73 4.75 -66.02
C PRO A 144 13.34 3.94 -64.78
N SER A 145 14.29 3.65 -63.88
CA SER A 145 14.09 2.87 -62.66
C SER A 145 13.67 3.71 -61.45
N LEU A 146 13.79 5.04 -61.50
CA LEU A 146 13.44 5.93 -60.39
C LEU A 146 11.94 6.23 -60.36
N PHE A 147 11.23 5.89 -59.29
CA PHE A 147 9.80 6.18 -59.11
C PHE A 147 9.55 6.92 -57.80
N VAL A 148 8.79 8.02 -57.85
CA VAL A 148 8.25 8.65 -56.64
C VAL A 148 6.90 8.00 -56.36
N CYS A 149 6.85 7.21 -55.29
CA CYS A 149 5.63 6.49 -54.88
C CYS A 149 5.12 7.02 -53.54
N SER A 150 3.84 6.81 -53.29
CA SER A 150 3.23 7.06 -51.99
C SER A 150 2.74 5.76 -51.37
N PRO A 151 3.64 4.98 -50.71
CA PRO A 151 3.21 3.81 -49.97
C PRO A 151 2.31 4.25 -48.81
N PRO A 152 1.24 3.48 -48.50
CA PRO A 152 0.48 3.73 -47.29
C PRO A 152 1.34 3.37 -46.08
N SER A 153 1.73 4.36 -45.28
CA SER A 153 2.40 4.15 -43.99
C SER A 153 1.38 4.31 -42.85
N LYS A 154 1.51 3.47 -41.83
CA LYS A 154 0.67 3.57 -40.63
C LYS A 154 1.28 4.61 -39.71
N PHE A 155 0.48 5.61 -39.36
CA PHE A 155 0.84 6.66 -38.45
C PHE A 155 0.09 6.46 -37.13
N TYR A 156 0.85 6.19 -36.06
CA TYR A 156 0.30 5.87 -34.74
C TYR A 156 0.25 7.07 -33.79
N ASP A 157 0.86 8.21 -34.12
CA ASP A 157 0.88 9.38 -33.24
C ASP A 157 -0.45 10.18 -33.29
N LEU A 158 -1.50 9.53 -32.80
CA LEU A 158 -2.86 10.07 -32.67
C LEU A 158 -3.12 10.51 -31.23
N GLU A 159 -4.04 11.45 -31.01
CA GLU A 159 -4.29 11.98 -29.68
C GLU A 159 -4.73 10.92 -28.65
N GLU A 160 -5.51 9.92 -29.07
CA GLU A 160 -5.91 8.81 -28.20
C GLU A 160 -4.75 7.88 -27.83
N ASN A 161 -3.73 7.76 -28.69
CA ASN A 161 -2.52 6.98 -28.44
C ASN A 161 -1.53 7.73 -27.56
N GLN A 162 -1.42 9.05 -27.76
CA GLN A 162 -0.70 9.95 -26.87
C GLN A 162 -1.28 9.91 -25.45
N LEU A 163 -2.62 9.89 -25.33
CA LEU A 163 -3.30 9.72 -24.04
C LEU A 163 -2.97 8.38 -23.39
N LEU A 164 -3.03 7.28 -24.14
CA LEU A 164 -2.63 5.96 -23.65
C LEU A 164 -1.18 5.98 -23.14
N LYS A 165 -0.25 6.50 -23.95
CA LYS A 165 1.17 6.61 -23.56
C LYS A 165 1.34 7.42 -22.28
N PHE A 166 0.60 8.52 -22.15
CA PHE A 166 0.62 9.37 -20.96
C PHE A 166 0.15 8.62 -19.70
N VAL A 167 -1.01 7.97 -19.75
CA VAL A 167 -1.57 7.25 -18.59
C VAL A 167 -0.64 6.11 -18.14
N LEU A 168 -0.11 5.33 -19.09
CA LEU A 168 0.85 4.25 -18.78
C LEU A 168 2.13 4.78 -18.12
N ARG A 169 2.62 5.95 -18.55
CA ARG A 169 3.77 6.60 -17.91
C ARG A 169 3.43 7.12 -16.52
N LYS A 170 2.20 7.62 -16.30
CA LYS A 170 1.77 8.03 -14.96
C LYS A 170 1.69 6.84 -14.01
N ILE A 171 1.17 5.69 -14.44
CA ILE A 171 1.20 4.46 -13.64
C ILE A 171 2.63 4.12 -13.20
N ILE A 172 3.59 4.14 -14.15
CA ILE A 172 5.00 3.84 -13.86
C ILE A 172 5.63 4.89 -12.93
N SER A 173 5.41 6.18 -13.23
CA SER A 173 5.99 7.28 -12.46
C SER A 173 5.45 7.32 -11.03
N LEU A 174 4.15 7.13 -10.84
CA LEU A 174 3.53 7.14 -9.52
C LEU A 174 4.06 5.99 -8.66
N LYS A 175 4.12 4.77 -9.21
CA LYS A 175 4.73 3.62 -8.50
C LYS A 175 6.17 3.94 -8.09
N ASN A 176 7.01 4.39 -9.04
CA ASN A 176 8.44 4.61 -8.77
C ASN A 176 8.70 5.72 -7.76
N ASN A 177 7.85 6.75 -7.69
CA ASN A 177 8.10 7.94 -6.88
C ASN A 177 7.45 7.87 -5.49
N TYR A 178 6.35 7.12 -5.34
CA TYR A 178 5.57 7.09 -4.10
C TYR A 178 5.36 5.70 -3.51
N LEU A 179 5.65 4.63 -4.27
CA LEU A 179 5.48 3.23 -3.84
C LEU A 179 6.74 2.42 -4.16
N ASP A 180 7.90 2.98 -3.87
CA ASP A 180 9.18 2.29 -4.00
C ASP A 180 9.24 1.08 -3.05
N PHE A 181 8.72 1.21 -1.84
CA PHE A 181 8.58 0.15 -0.83
C PHE A 181 7.71 -1.05 -1.25
N VAL A 182 6.91 -0.89 -2.31
CA VAL A 182 6.22 -2.02 -2.93
C VAL A 182 7.24 -2.76 -3.81
N ASP A 183 8.07 -3.55 -3.14
CA ASP A 183 9.10 -4.37 -3.76
C ASP A 183 8.54 -5.75 -4.13
N PHE A 184 8.62 -6.06 -5.42
CA PHE A 184 8.29 -7.39 -5.92
C PHE A 184 9.46 -8.31 -5.62
N ILE A 185 9.45 -8.95 -4.45
CA ILE A 185 10.27 -10.14 -4.22
C ILE A 185 9.75 -11.23 -5.16
N ARG A 186 10.26 -11.24 -6.39
CA ARG A 186 10.40 -12.38 -7.29
C ARG A 186 11.10 -11.88 -8.53
N ASN A 187 12.32 -12.40 -8.73
CA ASN A 187 13.06 -12.28 -9.97
C ASN A 187 12.09 -12.41 -11.15
N ASP A 188 12.08 -11.44 -12.07
CA ASP A 188 11.23 -11.47 -13.27
C ASP A 188 11.42 -12.76 -14.11
N GLU A 189 12.50 -13.51 -13.85
CA GLU A 189 12.84 -14.79 -14.45
C GLU A 189 12.15 -16.01 -13.78
N GLU A 190 11.85 -15.97 -12.48
CA GLU A 190 11.30 -17.12 -11.73
C GLU A 190 9.77 -17.17 -11.69
N ASN A 191 9.09 -16.03 -11.89
CA ASN A 191 7.62 -15.99 -11.98
C ASN A 191 7.17 -15.16 -13.20
N PRO A 192 7.02 -15.80 -14.37
CA PRO A 192 6.58 -15.12 -15.58
C PRO A 192 5.22 -14.48 -15.35
N PHE A 193 5.11 -13.19 -15.65
CA PHE A 193 3.85 -12.46 -15.59
C PHE A 193 2.78 -13.14 -16.44
N ASP A 194 1.72 -13.64 -15.79
CA ASP A 194 0.55 -14.21 -16.43
C ASP A 194 -0.62 -13.20 -16.39
N ILE A 195 -1.28 -13.04 -17.52
CA ILE A 195 -2.44 -12.14 -17.65
C ILE A 195 -3.69 -12.82 -17.09
N GLU A 196 -3.74 -14.15 -17.13
CA GLU A 196 -4.88 -14.93 -16.65
C GLU A 196 -4.96 -14.97 -15.12
N SER A 197 -3.87 -14.66 -14.40
CA SER A 197 -3.85 -14.63 -12.92
C SER A 197 -4.34 -13.31 -12.30
N LEU A 198 -4.49 -12.25 -13.11
CA LEU A 198 -4.85 -10.89 -12.64
C LEU A 198 -6.21 -10.80 -11.92
N SER A 199 -7.06 -11.83 -12.01
CA SER A 199 -8.37 -11.88 -11.34
C SER A 199 -8.34 -12.48 -9.94
N ASP A 200 -7.28 -13.22 -9.59
CA ASP A 200 -7.24 -14.05 -8.38
C ASP A 200 -6.34 -13.45 -7.29
N GLU A 201 -5.61 -12.40 -7.65
CA GLU A 201 -4.68 -11.68 -6.78
C GLU A 201 -5.47 -10.84 -5.77
N ARG A 202 -5.34 -11.19 -4.49
CA ARG A 202 -5.98 -10.43 -3.41
C ARG A 202 -5.02 -9.44 -2.75
N ASP A 203 -3.71 -9.69 -2.82
CA ASP A 203 -2.70 -8.80 -2.25
C ASP A 203 -2.50 -7.56 -3.13
N TRP A 204 -2.72 -6.39 -2.55
CA TRP A 204 -2.61 -5.13 -3.27
C TRP A 204 -1.19 -4.84 -3.76
N TYR A 205 -0.15 -5.36 -3.09
CA TYR A 205 1.23 -5.25 -3.57
C TYR A 205 1.35 -5.93 -4.94
N GLU A 206 0.86 -7.16 -5.07
CA GLU A 206 0.89 -7.92 -6.33
C GLU A 206 0.13 -7.19 -7.44
N ILE A 207 -1.07 -6.67 -7.14
CA ILE A 207 -1.89 -5.93 -8.10
C ILE A 207 -1.13 -4.70 -8.64
N VAL A 208 -0.58 -3.87 -7.75
CA VAL A 208 0.19 -2.68 -8.16
C VAL A 208 1.41 -3.07 -8.99
N GLY A 209 2.08 -4.16 -8.62
CA GLY A 209 3.22 -4.68 -9.38
C GLY A 209 2.89 -5.17 -10.75
N ASN A 210 1.81 -5.90 -10.86
CA ASN A 210 1.33 -6.41 -12.13
C ASN A 210 0.89 -5.27 -13.05
N ASN A 211 0.19 -4.26 -12.51
CA ASN A 211 -0.14 -3.03 -13.23
C ASN A 211 1.12 -2.31 -13.74
N TYR A 212 2.14 -2.18 -12.88
CA TYR A 212 3.43 -1.59 -13.24
C TYR A 212 4.15 -2.38 -14.35
N LYS A 213 4.30 -3.70 -14.18
CA LYS A 213 4.98 -4.58 -15.14
C LYS A 213 4.28 -4.55 -16.49
N MET A 214 2.96 -4.61 -16.52
CA MET A 214 2.18 -4.53 -17.76
C MET A 214 2.36 -3.17 -18.44
N ALA A 215 2.28 -2.06 -17.71
CA ALA A 215 2.48 -0.72 -18.27
C ALA A 215 3.88 -0.59 -18.89
N LYS A 216 4.92 -1.05 -18.18
CA LYS A 216 6.32 -1.03 -18.65
C LYS A 216 6.52 -1.93 -19.87
N LYS A 217 5.99 -3.15 -19.85
CA LYS A 217 6.04 -4.09 -20.99
C LYS A 217 5.33 -3.54 -22.23
N THR A 218 4.23 -2.82 -22.03
CA THR A 218 3.46 -2.19 -23.10
C THR A 218 4.23 -1.04 -23.74
N LEU A 219 4.82 -0.15 -22.94
CA LEU A 219 5.60 0.98 -23.47
C LEU A 219 6.89 0.57 -24.17
N LYS A 220 7.41 -0.64 -23.93
CA LYS A 220 8.57 -1.21 -24.65
C LYS A 220 8.24 -1.67 -26.08
N LYS A 221 6.98 -1.62 -26.52
CA LYS A 221 6.59 -2.03 -27.88
C LYS A 221 6.94 -0.92 -28.89
N VAL A 222 7.45 -1.33 -30.06
CA VAL A 222 7.91 -0.44 -31.15
C VAL A 222 6.90 0.65 -31.52
N TYR A 223 5.59 0.38 -31.43
CA TYR A 223 4.56 1.38 -31.71
C TYR A 223 4.68 2.66 -30.87
N PHE A 224 5.19 2.58 -29.65
CA PHE A 224 5.31 3.72 -28.73
C PHE A 224 6.58 4.54 -28.95
N ASP A 225 7.51 4.07 -29.79
CA ASP A 225 8.69 4.85 -30.19
C ASP A 225 8.26 6.03 -31.08
N ASP A 226 7.26 5.82 -31.93
CA ASP A 226 6.73 6.82 -32.87
C ASP A 226 5.62 7.71 -32.28
N ILE A 227 5.07 7.37 -31.10
CA ILE A 227 4.02 8.17 -30.44
C ILE A 227 4.68 9.27 -29.62
N SER A 228 4.31 10.52 -29.84
CA SER A 228 4.88 11.68 -29.15
C SER A 228 4.53 11.70 -27.66
N ASP A 229 5.45 12.25 -26.87
CA ASP A 229 5.24 12.46 -25.44
C ASP A 229 4.53 13.78 -25.18
N VAL A 230 3.39 13.70 -24.52
CA VAL A 230 2.59 14.88 -24.18
C VAL A 230 2.81 15.24 -22.72
N ARG A 231 3.13 16.51 -22.44
CA ARG A 231 3.27 17.00 -21.06
C ARG A 231 1.93 17.33 -20.41
N ILE A 232 1.01 17.89 -21.20
CA ILE A 232 -0.31 18.35 -20.74
C ILE A 232 -1.38 17.77 -21.65
N ILE A 233 -2.27 16.97 -21.08
CA ILE A 233 -3.41 16.43 -21.80
C ILE A 233 -4.47 17.52 -21.98
N LYS A 234 -4.81 17.78 -23.24
CA LYS A 234 -5.88 18.70 -23.64
C LYS A 234 -7.21 17.95 -23.80
N ALA A 235 -8.34 18.65 -23.65
CA ALA A 235 -9.69 18.11 -23.86
C ALA A 235 -9.90 17.37 -25.20
N LYS A 236 -9.12 17.72 -26.25
CA LYS A 236 -9.17 17.01 -27.53
C LYS A 236 -8.74 15.53 -27.42
N HIS A 237 -7.79 15.19 -26.56
CA HIS A 237 -7.32 13.81 -26.41
C HIS A 237 -8.41 12.94 -25.78
N ILE A 238 -9.03 13.42 -24.71
CA ILE A 238 -10.15 12.77 -24.03
C ILE A 238 -11.32 12.59 -25.01
N ARG A 239 -11.69 13.67 -25.74
CA ARG A 239 -12.77 13.62 -26.73
C ARG A 239 -12.48 12.62 -27.85
N LYS A 240 -11.24 12.54 -28.33
CA LYS A 240 -10.85 11.60 -29.39
C LYS A 240 -10.91 10.16 -28.90
N ALA A 241 -10.46 9.90 -27.67
CA ALA A 241 -10.57 8.59 -27.05
C ALA A 241 -12.04 8.13 -26.90
N PHE A 242 -12.94 8.97 -26.39
CA PHE A 242 -14.38 8.64 -26.27
C PHE A 242 -15.16 8.58 -27.59
N LYS A 243 -14.66 9.21 -28.65
CA LYS A 243 -15.28 9.14 -29.99
C LYS A 243 -14.64 8.08 -30.87
N ASN A 244 -13.63 7.36 -30.38
CA ASN A 244 -12.94 6.35 -31.17
C ASN A 244 -13.90 5.18 -31.43
N ARG A 245 -13.85 4.62 -32.64
CA ARG A 245 -14.67 3.46 -33.01
C ARG A 245 -14.31 2.22 -32.19
N ASN A 246 -13.04 2.12 -31.77
CA ASN A 246 -12.58 1.13 -30.82
C ASN A 246 -12.92 1.61 -29.40
N VAL A 247 -14.00 1.06 -28.85
CA VAL A 247 -14.54 1.38 -27.52
C VAL A 247 -13.53 1.15 -26.39
N LEU A 248 -12.49 0.33 -26.62
CA LEU A 248 -11.42 0.11 -25.66
C LEU A 248 -10.70 1.41 -25.24
N TYR A 249 -10.63 2.42 -26.13
CA TYR A 249 -10.07 3.73 -25.78
C TYR A 249 -10.88 4.49 -24.72
N HIS A 250 -12.15 4.12 -24.49
CA HIS A 250 -12.94 4.73 -23.41
C HIS A 250 -12.34 4.42 -22.04
N ARG A 251 -11.73 3.24 -21.85
CA ARG A 251 -11.06 2.87 -20.59
C ARG A 251 -9.81 3.71 -20.35
N VAL A 252 -9.07 4.03 -21.42
CA VAL A 252 -7.92 4.96 -21.36
C VAL A 252 -8.37 6.34 -20.87
N ALA A 253 -9.47 6.86 -21.42
CA ALA A 253 -10.01 8.15 -21.03
C ALA A 253 -10.51 8.17 -19.58
N ARG A 254 -11.18 7.10 -19.13
CA ARG A 254 -11.64 6.96 -17.73
C ARG A 254 -10.47 6.95 -16.74
N ALA A 255 -9.42 6.17 -17.01
CA ALA A 255 -8.22 6.16 -16.19
C ALA A 255 -7.53 7.52 -16.13
N TYR A 256 -7.52 8.28 -17.24
CA TYR A 256 -7.02 9.65 -17.22
C TYR A 256 -7.89 10.61 -16.40
N ILE A 257 -9.23 10.52 -16.51
CA ILE A 257 -10.14 11.38 -15.74
C ILE A 257 -9.91 11.17 -14.24
N LEU A 258 -9.86 9.92 -13.79
CA LEU A 258 -9.55 9.62 -12.40
C LEU A 258 -8.18 10.21 -11.96
N TYR A 259 -7.16 10.11 -12.82
CA TYR A 259 -5.87 10.73 -12.55
C TYR A 259 -5.96 12.26 -12.46
N GLU A 260 -6.68 12.90 -13.37
CA GLU A 260 -6.90 14.34 -13.38
C GLU A 260 -7.63 14.79 -12.11
N ASP A 261 -8.68 14.09 -11.70
CA ASP A 261 -9.46 14.43 -10.52
C ASP A 261 -8.62 14.30 -9.23
N LEU A 262 -7.86 13.22 -9.06
CA LEU A 262 -7.07 13.00 -7.85
C LEU A 262 -5.81 13.89 -7.75
N PHE A 263 -5.09 14.10 -8.85
CA PHE A 263 -3.75 14.70 -8.84
C PHE A 263 -3.67 16.11 -9.42
N ILE A 264 -4.64 16.55 -10.22
CA ILE A 264 -4.65 17.88 -10.85
C ILE A 264 -5.72 18.76 -10.20
N ASN A 265 -6.95 18.24 -10.10
CA ASN A 265 -8.07 18.95 -9.47
C ASN A 265 -8.04 18.83 -7.95
N GLU A 266 -7.25 17.89 -7.42
CA GLU A 266 -7.13 17.59 -5.99
C GLU A 266 -8.50 17.35 -5.34
N ASP A 267 -9.33 16.54 -5.99
CA ASP A 267 -10.67 16.19 -5.50
C ASP A 267 -10.58 15.30 -4.24
N ILE A 268 -10.69 15.95 -3.08
CA ILE A 268 -10.62 15.32 -1.76
C ILE A 268 -11.84 14.43 -1.51
N GLU A 269 -13.03 14.81 -2.00
CA GLU A 269 -14.25 14.03 -1.79
C GLU A 269 -14.19 12.72 -2.58
N LEU A 270 -13.66 12.76 -3.80
CA LEU A 270 -13.41 11.55 -4.57
C LEU A 270 -12.38 10.63 -3.88
N LEU A 271 -11.28 11.20 -3.37
CA LEU A 271 -10.29 10.43 -2.62
C LEU A 271 -10.92 9.79 -1.37
N LYS A 272 -11.73 10.54 -0.63
CA LYS A 272 -12.48 10.05 0.52
C LYS A 272 -13.36 8.87 0.13
N GLU A 273 -14.16 8.99 -0.93
CA GLU A 273 -14.98 7.90 -1.43
C GLU A 273 -14.14 6.65 -1.73
N LEU A 274 -13.00 6.80 -2.40
CA LEU A 274 -12.10 5.68 -2.71
C LEU A 274 -11.50 5.02 -1.46
N VAL A 275 -11.15 5.81 -0.44
CA VAL A 275 -10.62 5.31 0.83
C VAL A 275 -11.71 4.56 1.61
N GLU A 276 -12.90 5.15 1.71
CA GLU A 276 -14.03 4.58 2.43
C GLU A 276 -14.48 3.24 1.87
N HIS A 277 -14.35 3.02 0.55
CA HIS A 277 -14.79 1.79 -0.13
C HIS A 277 -13.67 0.79 -0.42
N ARG A 278 -12.40 1.15 -0.23
CA ARG A 278 -11.25 0.28 -0.54
C ARG A 278 -10.25 0.25 0.62
N LEU A 279 -10.56 -0.53 1.64
CA LEU A 279 -9.65 -0.69 2.77
C LEU A 279 -8.63 -1.79 2.49
N ILE A 280 -7.39 -1.54 2.90
CA ILE A 280 -6.31 -2.54 2.90
C ILE A 280 -6.31 -3.23 4.25
N LYS A 281 -6.46 -4.55 4.24
CA LYS A 281 -6.50 -5.40 5.43
C LYS A 281 -5.22 -6.20 5.58
N ALA A 282 -4.60 -6.12 6.76
CA ALA A 282 -3.60 -7.08 7.20
C ALA A 282 -4.16 -8.51 7.19
N THR A 283 -3.63 -9.38 6.34
CA THR A 283 -3.99 -10.81 6.32
C THR A 283 -3.28 -11.61 7.40
N ASN A 284 -2.12 -11.13 7.85
CA ASN A 284 -1.34 -11.79 8.90
C ASN A 284 -1.87 -11.41 10.29
N PRO A 285 -2.42 -12.36 11.07
CA PRO A 285 -2.99 -12.07 12.40
C PRO A 285 -1.96 -11.52 13.40
N ASN A 286 -0.67 -11.88 13.26
CA ASN A 286 0.39 -11.35 14.13
C ASN A 286 0.61 -9.87 13.86
N LYS A 287 0.73 -9.49 12.58
CA LYS A 287 0.89 -8.10 12.15
C LYS A 287 -0.33 -7.26 12.53
N LEU A 288 -1.53 -7.81 12.35
CA LEU A 288 -2.77 -7.16 12.80
C LEU A 288 -2.74 -6.87 14.30
N TYR A 289 -2.26 -7.81 15.12
CA TYR A 289 -2.15 -7.60 16.56
C TYR A 289 -1.07 -6.56 16.93
N GLU A 290 0.06 -6.55 16.24
CA GLU A 290 1.08 -5.49 16.38
C GLU A 290 0.49 -4.10 16.10
N ILE A 291 -0.23 -3.94 14.99
CA ILE A 291 -0.89 -2.68 14.61
C ILE A 291 -1.94 -2.27 15.63
N TYR A 292 -2.69 -3.24 16.17
CA TYR A 292 -3.66 -2.99 17.22
C TYR A 292 -3.02 -2.44 18.49
N ILE A 293 -1.95 -3.06 18.98
CA ILE A 293 -1.21 -2.57 20.15
C ILE A 293 -0.57 -1.21 19.86
N PHE A 294 -0.02 -1.04 18.66
CA PHE A 294 0.53 0.22 18.20
C PHE A 294 -0.51 1.36 18.28
N TYR A 295 -1.67 1.21 17.63
CA TYR A 295 -2.70 2.24 17.69
C TYR A 295 -3.36 2.40 19.06
N SER A 296 -3.32 1.37 19.91
CA SER A 296 -3.76 1.50 21.31
C SER A 296 -2.86 2.46 22.08
N LEU A 297 -1.55 2.46 21.82
CA LEU A 297 -0.61 3.45 22.39
C LEU A 297 -0.85 4.84 21.79
N VAL A 298 -1.05 4.93 20.48
CA VAL A 298 -1.33 6.20 19.80
C VAL A 298 -2.60 6.86 20.32
N ARG A 299 -3.68 6.10 20.54
CA ARG A 299 -4.94 6.62 21.12
C ARG A 299 -4.79 7.20 22.52
N ALA A 300 -3.79 6.72 23.26
CA ALA A 300 -3.54 7.20 24.61
C ALA A 300 -2.70 8.49 24.61
N LEU A 301 -2.25 8.96 23.44
CA LEU A 301 -1.71 10.30 23.26
C LEU A 301 -2.86 11.32 23.05
N PRO A 302 -2.76 12.53 23.64
CA PRO A 302 -3.79 13.58 23.50
C PRO A 302 -4.17 14.01 22.06
N SER A 303 -3.19 14.17 21.18
CA SER A 303 -3.31 14.75 19.83
C SER A 303 -2.14 14.29 18.93
N PRO A 304 -2.05 12.98 18.62
CA PRO A 304 -0.94 12.43 17.85
C PRO A 304 -0.93 12.87 16.38
N GLU A 305 0.25 13.20 15.86
CA GLU A 305 0.47 13.41 14.41
C GLU A 305 0.53 12.07 13.67
N LEU A 306 -0.56 11.70 12.98
CA LEU A 306 -0.67 10.43 12.27
C LEU A 306 -0.02 10.47 10.89
N ARG A 307 0.66 9.37 10.51
CA ARG A 307 1.29 9.19 9.20
C ARG A 307 0.88 7.86 8.55
N LEU A 308 1.25 7.63 7.30
CA LEU A 308 1.08 6.33 6.66
C LEU A 308 2.04 5.27 7.20
N LEU A 309 1.50 4.10 7.48
CA LEU A 309 2.17 2.88 7.94
C LEU A 309 2.45 1.96 6.75
N HIS A 310 3.65 2.03 6.18
CA HIS A 310 4.09 1.11 5.14
C HIS A 310 5.51 0.57 5.38
N SER A 311 5.92 -0.42 4.58
CA SER A 311 7.26 -0.98 4.66
C SER A 311 8.33 0.06 4.31
N GLY A 312 9.50 -0.04 4.94
CA GLY A 312 10.67 0.79 4.62
C GLY A 312 10.64 2.23 5.14
N ASN A 313 9.58 2.65 5.85
CA ASN A 313 9.50 3.97 6.47
C ASN A 313 9.74 3.90 7.99
N ASP A 314 10.33 4.97 8.53
CA ASP A 314 10.53 5.16 9.97
C ASP A 314 9.21 5.61 10.59
N TYR A 315 8.32 4.68 10.94
CA TYR A 315 7.03 5.09 11.47
C TYR A 315 7.16 5.57 12.91
N SER A 316 7.05 6.87 13.10
CA SER A 316 7.09 7.52 14.40
C SER A 316 5.98 8.55 14.47
N THR A 317 5.10 8.44 15.44
CA THR A 317 4.15 9.51 15.81
C THR A 317 4.57 10.06 17.16
N PHE A 318 4.36 11.34 17.40
CA PHE A 318 4.62 11.92 18.70
C PHE A 318 3.48 12.80 19.17
N ASP A 319 3.49 13.08 20.46
CA ASP A 319 2.70 14.13 21.06
C ASP A 319 3.41 14.67 22.32
N VAL A 320 2.92 15.78 22.87
CA VAL A 320 3.45 16.40 24.08
C VAL A 320 2.42 16.33 25.19
N LEU A 321 2.77 15.69 26.30
CA LEU A 321 1.93 15.59 27.49
C LEU A 321 1.83 16.92 28.22
N GLU A 322 0.84 17.05 29.11
CA GLU A 322 0.60 18.28 29.89
C GLU A 322 1.82 18.74 30.72
N ASP A 323 2.67 17.80 31.13
CA ASP A 323 3.88 18.07 31.91
C ASP A 323 5.10 18.46 31.06
N GLY A 324 4.92 18.62 29.75
CA GLY A 324 5.95 18.99 28.78
C GLY A 324 6.78 17.82 28.26
N THR A 325 6.50 16.58 28.66
CA THR A 325 7.18 15.39 28.14
C THR A 325 6.72 15.12 26.71
N LYS A 326 7.64 15.07 25.76
CA LYS A 326 7.35 14.61 24.40
C LYS A 326 7.45 13.09 24.36
N VAL A 327 6.39 12.44 23.90
CA VAL A 327 6.33 10.98 23.76
C VAL A 327 6.29 10.63 22.29
N THR A 328 7.30 9.91 21.80
CA THR A 328 7.34 9.40 20.43
C THR A 328 7.11 7.88 20.46
N VAL A 329 6.15 7.39 19.67
CA VAL A 329 5.86 5.97 19.48
C VAL A 329 6.43 5.54 18.13
N HIS A 330 7.52 4.78 18.17
CA HIS A 330 8.18 4.21 17.00
C HIS A 330 7.64 2.81 16.72
N TYR A 331 7.28 2.51 15.46
CA TYR A 331 6.85 1.18 15.02
C TYR A 331 7.83 0.58 14.02
N GLN A 332 8.36 -0.61 14.34
CA GLN A 332 9.39 -1.30 13.54
C GLN A 332 10.61 -0.44 13.18
N TYR A 333 10.88 0.59 14.00
CA TYR A 333 11.98 1.53 13.85
C TYR A 333 12.85 1.55 15.10
N LEU A 334 14.16 1.64 14.91
CA LEU A 334 15.14 1.72 16.00
C LEU A 334 15.74 3.13 16.04
N PRO A 335 15.47 3.94 17.08
CA PRO A 335 16.07 5.26 17.24
C PRO A 335 17.61 5.25 17.18
N LYS A 336 18.19 6.32 16.63
CA LYS A 336 19.64 6.42 16.39
C LYS A 336 20.51 6.17 17.64
N PRO A 337 20.18 6.67 18.84
CA PRO A 337 20.96 6.37 20.04
C PRO A 337 21.04 4.86 20.33
N LEU A 338 19.96 4.11 20.08
CA LEU A 338 19.94 2.65 20.26
C LEU A 338 20.71 1.92 19.15
N GLN A 339 20.68 2.43 17.91
CA GLN A 339 21.51 1.90 16.82
C GLN A 339 23.01 2.00 17.11
N GLU A 340 23.44 3.16 17.64
CA GLU A 340 24.85 3.46 17.91
C GLU A 340 25.45 2.56 19.01
N VAL A 341 24.62 2.11 19.96
CA VAL A 341 25.04 1.26 21.08
C VAL A 341 24.84 -0.24 20.86
N SER A 342 24.24 -0.66 19.74
CA SER A 342 23.91 -2.07 19.47
C SER A 342 25.16 -2.95 19.43
N GLU A 343 25.30 -3.82 20.43
CA GLU A 343 26.34 -4.85 20.50
C GLU A 343 26.18 -5.88 19.38
N TYR A 344 24.94 -6.24 19.01
CA TYR A 344 24.63 -7.13 17.90
C TYR A 344 25.18 -6.61 16.57
N ALA A 345 24.91 -5.33 16.25
CA ALA A 345 25.40 -4.72 15.02
C ALA A 345 26.93 -4.62 15.02
N GLU A 346 27.54 -4.30 16.17
CA GLU A 346 29.00 -4.28 16.32
C GLU A 346 29.63 -5.67 16.06
N ILE A 347 29.08 -6.73 16.67
CA ILE A 347 29.56 -8.10 16.47
C ILE A 347 29.48 -8.47 14.99
N LEU A 348 28.31 -8.32 14.36
CA LEU A 348 28.17 -8.70 12.94
C LEU A 348 29.10 -7.91 12.03
N ARG A 349 29.29 -6.61 12.30
CA ARG A 349 30.27 -5.77 11.60
C ARG A 349 31.69 -6.30 11.74
N ASN A 350 32.10 -6.67 12.95
CA ASN A 350 33.45 -7.20 13.22
C ASN A 350 33.73 -8.53 12.50
N TYR A 351 32.70 -9.30 12.18
CA TYR A 351 32.79 -10.55 11.40
C TYR A 351 32.48 -10.38 9.91
N ASN A 352 32.32 -9.16 9.40
CA ASN A 352 31.92 -8.87 8.01
C ASN A 352 30.63 -9.59 7.58
N ILE A 353 29.70 -9.78 8.51
CA ILE A 353 28.39 -10.36 8.22
C ILE A 353 27.45 -9.22 7.84
N GLN A 354 26.77 -9.35 6.70
CA GLN A 354 25.69 -8.41 6.33
C GLN A 354 24.65 -8.40 7.45
N TRP A 355 24.34 -7.20 7.95
CA TRP A 355 23.45 -7.01 9.08
C TRP A 355 22.32 -6.03 8.74
N ALA A 356 21.21 -6.21 9.44
CA ALA A 356 20.18 -5.21 9.65
C ALA A 356 19.99 -5.09 11.17
N TYR A 357 19.66 -3.89 11.66
CA TYR A 357 19.37 -3.74 13.08
C TYR A 357 18.17 -4.61 13.45
N ARG A 358 18.20 -5.20 14.65
CA ARG A 358 17.03 -5.88 15.19
C ARG A 358 16.18 -4.88 15.95
N ALA A 359 15.20 -4.31 15.26
CA ALA A 359 14.19 -3.49 15.90
C ALA A 359 13.20 -4.38 16.70
N PRO A 360 12.82 -3.98 17.92
CA PRO A 360 11.58 -4.43 18.55
C PRO A 360 10.34 -4.03 17.74
N ASP A 361 9.19 -4.60 18.08
CA ASP A 361 7.94 -4.27 17.38
C ASP A 361 7.58 -2.79 17.56
N ILE A 362 7.68 -2.27 18.79
CA ILE A 362 7.40 -0.86 19.14
C ILE A 362 8.46 -0.35 20.14
N ILE A 363 8.85 0.93 20.02
CA ILE A 363 9.67 1.64 21.01
C ILE A 363 8.95 2.93 21.41
N LEU A 364 8.83 3.18 22.71
CA LEU A 364 8.43 4.47 23.24
C LEU A 364 9.70 5.25 23.59
N GLU A 365 9.78 6.48 23.10
CA GLU A 365 10.82 7.45 23.42
C GLU A 365 10.16 8.61 24.20
N PHE A 366 10.69 8.91 25.38
CA PHE A 366 10.24 10.00 26.23
C PHE A 366 11.34 11.05 26.31
N GLU A 367 11.08 12.26 25.81
CA GLU A 367 12.00 13.39 25.87
C GLU A 367 11.48 14.43 26.86
N LYS A 368 12.28 14.70 27.91
CA LYS A 368 11.96 15.70 28.93
C LYS A 368 13.23 16.43 29.36
N GLU A 369 13.21 17.76 29.30
CA GLU A 369 14.35 18.61 29.70
C GLU A 369 15.69 18.21 29.05
N GLY A 370 15.64 17.76 27.79
CA GLY A 370 16.81 17.32 27.03
C GLY A 370 17.35 15.93 27.40
N LYS A 371 16.67 15.20 28.28
CA LYS A 371 16.95 13.79 28.55
C LYS A 371 15.97 12.90 27.83
N ILE A 372 16.49 11.84 27.22
CA ILE A 372 15.71 10.84 26.51
C ILE A 372 15.66 9.55 27.32
N THR A 373 14.48 8.96 27.46
CA THR A 373 14.34 7.61 28.01
C THR A 373 13.57 6.71 27.07
N TYR A 374 13.95 5.42 27.04
CA TYR A 374 13.36 4.43 26.14
C TYR A 374 12.59 3.35 26.90
N ARG A 375 11.49 2.91 26.31
CA ARG A 375 10.76 1.70 26.72
C ARG A 375 10.48 0.83 25.50
N ILE A 376 10.86 -0.43 25.58
CA ILE A 376 10.66 -1.42 24.51
C ILE A 376 9.30 -2.08 24.70
N VAL A 377 8.52 -2.19 23.63
CA VAL A 377 7.25 -2.91 23.62
C VAL A 377 7.30 -3.99 22.53
N GLU A 378 7.24 -5.25 22.95
CA GLU A 378 7.21 -6.41 22.06
C GLU A 378 5.80 -7.01 22.06
N VAL A 379 5.28 -7.38 20.89
CA VAL A 379 3.91 -7.88 20.74
C VAL A 379 3.92 -9.33 20.27
N LYS A 380 3.15 -10.18 20.95
CA LYS A 380 3.04 -11.60 20.61
C LYS A 380 1.59 -12.02 20.56
N ASN A 381 1.14 -12.31 19.36
CA ASN A 381 -0.15 -12.92 19.11
C ASN A 381 -0.14 -14.42 19.51
N SER A 382 -0.05 -14.69 20.80
CA SER A 382 -0.07 -16.04 21.36
C SER A 382 -0.58 -16.01 22.79
N SER A 383 -1.19 -17.10 23.20
CA SER A 383 -1.52 -17.39 24.61
C SER A 383 -0.82 -18.66 25.11
N SER A 384 0.18 -19.15 24.38
CA SER A 384 0.93 -20.33 24.77
C SER A 384 2.08 -19.96 25.71
N ALA A 385 2.09 -20.53 26.92
CA ALA A 385 3.13 -20.30 27.91
C ALA A 385 4.55 -20.58 27.40
N ASN A 386 4.73 -21.59 26.52
CA ASN A 386 6.03 -21.88 25.92
C ASN A 386 6.48 -20.75 24.98
N TYR A 387 5.59 -20.27 24.11
CA TYR A 387 5.89 -19.14 23.23
C TYR A 387 6.14 -17.85 24.01
N VAL A 388 5.38 -17.61 25.09
CA VAL A 388 5.59 -16.46 25.96
C VAL A 388 6.97 -16.55 26.63
N ARG A 389 7.35 -17.71 27.16
CA ARG A 389 8.68 -17.92 27.75
C ARG A 389 9.80 -17.65 26.75
N ASP A 390 9.68 -18.14 25.52
CA ASP A 390 10.70 -17.91 24.49
C ASP A 390 10.75 -16.42 24.09
N SER A 391 9.61 -15.73 24.12
CA SER A 391 9.51 -14.30 23.88
C SER A 391 10.12 -13.47 25.01
N VAL A 392 9.97 -13.90 26.27
CA VAL A 392 10.70 -13.32 27.41
C VAL A 392 12.21 -13.37 27.17
N TYR A 393 12.73 -14.51 26.71
CA TYR A 393 14.15 -14.63 26.37
C TYR A 393 14.55 -13.69 25.22
N LYS A 394 13.70 -13.57 24.18
CA LYS A 394 13.93 -12.66 23.05
C LYS A 394 14.07 -11.22 23.52
N VAL A 395 13.16 -10.73 24.35
CA VAL A 395 13.15 -9.31 24.78
C VAL A 395 14.29 -8.98 25.74
N MET A 396 14.71 -9.93 26.57
CA MET A 396 15.95 -9.80 27.35
C MET A 396 17.18 -9.68 26.43
N GLY A 397 17.13 -10.31 25.25
CA GLY A 397 18.13 -10.14 24.21
C GLY A 397 18.22 -8.69 23.69
N TYR A 398 17.08 -8.01 23.47
CA TYR A 398 17.08 -6.59 23.08
C TYR A 398 17.67 -5.70 24.17
N TYR A 399 17.26 -5.91 25.42
CA TYR A 399 17.80 -5.13 26.55
C TYR A 399 19.31 -5.30 26.68
N LYS A 400 19.82 -6.53 26.48
CA LYS A 400 21.26 -6.78 26.48
C LYS A 400 21.98 -6.14 25.29
N ASP A 401 21.41 -6.24 24.08
CA ASP A 401 21.96 -5.64 22.85
C ASP A 401 22.18 -4.12 23.02
N PHE A 402 21.25 -3.45 23.69
CA PHE A 402 21.30 -2.00 23.89
C PHE A 402 21.76 -1.57 25.29
N GLU A 403 22.28 -2.48 26.12
CA GLU A 403 22.63 -2.22 27.53
C GLU A 403 23.59 -1.04 27.70
N ARG A 404 24.45 -0.80 26.70
CA ARG A 404 25.41 0.32 26.72
C ARG A 404 24.74 1.70 26.72
N ILE A 405 23.45 1.80 26.39
CA ILE A 405 22.69 3.05 26.53
C ILE A 405 22.64 3.53 27.98
N LEU A 406 22.77 2.64 28.97
CA LEU A 406 22.77 3.00 30.40
C LEU A 406 23.97 3.87 30.80
N TYR A 407 25.00 3.95 29.95
CA TYR A 407 26.19 4.80 30.16
C TYR A 407 26.16 6.09 29.34
N ASN A 408 25.09 6.34 28.59
CA ASN A 408 24.93 7.55 27.80
C ASN A 408 24.36 8.68 28.69
N GLU A 409 24.92 9.88 28.56
CA GLU A 409 24.54 11.04 29.40
C GLU A 409 23.21 11.68 28.98
N GLU A 410 22.83 11.54 27.72
CA GLU A 410 21.67 12.18 27.10
C GLU A 410 20.48 11.23 26.96
N ALA A 411 20.73 9.91 26.89
CA ALA A 411 19.71 8.90 26.67
C ALA A 411 19.89 7.66 27.56
N THR A 412 18.81 7.07 28.06
CA THR A 412 18.86 5.82 28.84
C THR A 412 17.55 5.02 28.70
N PHE A 413 17.42 3.89 29.41
CA PHE A 413 16.14 3.20 29.55
C PHE A 413 15.30 3.81 30.68
N THR A 414 13.97 3.74 30.59
CA THR A 414 13.10 4.15 31.71
C THR A 414 13.43 3.34 32.97
N GLU A 415 13.53 3.99 34.13
CA GLU A 415 13.90 3.33 35.39
C GLU A 415 12.94 2.18 35.76
N ASN A 416 11.65 2.41 35.53
CA ASN A 416 10.60 1.42 35.79
C ASN A 416 10.13 0.81 34.48
N CYS A 417 10.11 -0.53 34.43
CA CYS A 417 9.55 -1.27 33.32
C CYS A 417 10.10 -0.82 31.93
N PRO A 418 11.42 -0.91 31.69
CA PRO A 418 12.02 -0.60 30.40
C PRO A 418 11.61 -1.56 29.29
N ILE A 419 11.00 -2.70 29.62
CA ILE A 419 10.54 -3.69 28.64
C ILE A 419 9.11 -4.13 28.98
N VAL A 420 8.24 -4.10 27.97
CA VAL A 420 6.86 -4.56 28.01
C VAL A 420 6.68 -5.66 26.96
N LEU A 421 6.31 -6.85 27.39
CA LEU A 421 5.89 -7.93 26.50
C LEU A 421 4.36 -8.06 26.54
N VAL A 422 3.71 -7.73 25.43
CA VAL A 422 2.25 -7.81 25.29
C VAL A 422 1.87 -9.10 24.60
N THR A 423 1.07 -9.94 25.26
CA THR A 423 0.55 -11.19 24.70
C THR A 423 -0.94 -11.09 24.42
N TRP A 424 -1.49 -11.95 23.56
CA TRP A 424 -2.95 -12.02 23.42
C TRP A 424 -3.61 -12.48 24.72
N GLY A 425 -2.96 -13.41 25.42
CA GLY A 425 -3.48 -14.04 26.63
C GLY A 425 -2.47 -15.04 27.23
N GLY A 426 -2.98 -16.03 27.96
CA GLY A 426 -2.18 -17.18 28.42
C GLY A 426 -1.30 -16.93 29.64
N ILE A 427 -1.32 -15.72 30.18
CA ILE A 427 -0.63 -15.34 31.40
C ILE A 427 -1.63 -14.74 32.39
N ARG A 428 -1.28 -14.83 33.67
CA ARG A 428 -2.01 -14.18 34.75
C ARG A 428 -1.00 -13.64 35.74
N ILE A 429 -1.07 -12.35 36.01
CA ILE A 429 -0.34 -11.71 37.09
C ILE A 429 -0.77 -12.32 38.42
N LYS A 430 0.18 -12.67 39.28
CA LYS A 430 -0.12 -13.22 40.61
C LYS A 430 -0.78 -12.14 41.47
N ASP A 431 -1.75 -12.55 42.28
CA ASP A 431 -2.39 -11.66 43.25
C ASP A 431 -1.30 -11.06 44.19
N ASN A 432 -1.36 -9.75 44.43
CA ASN A 432 -0.39 -8.96 45.23
C ASN A 432 1.05 -8.84 44.67
N TYR A 433 1.28 -9.16 43.41
CA TYR A 433 2.54 -8.85 42.73
C TYR A 433 2.38 -7.57 41.90
N ASP A 434 3.29 -6.62 42.10
CA ASP A 434 3.35 -5.36 41.34
C ASP A 434 4.40 -5.50 40.22
N PRO A 435 3.98 -5.81 38.98
CA PRO A 435 4.90 -6.08 37.90
C PRO A 435 5.65 -4.85 37.38
N PHE A 436 5.25 -3.64 37.77
CA PHE A 436 5.90 -2.39 37.34
C PHE A 436 7.23 -2.14 38.04
N LYS A 437 7.55 -2.93 39.06
CA LYS A 437 8.84 -2.87 39.76
C LYS A 437 9.93 -3.70 39.07
N ASP A 438 9.57 -4.52 38.10
CA ASP A 438 10.50 -5.38 37.40
C ASP A 438 11.04 -4.70 36.14
N SER A 439 12.23 -5.11 35.70
CA SER A 439 12.83 -4.63 34.46
C SER A 439 12.08 -5.10 33.20
N LEU A 440 11.22 -6.12 33.35
CA LEU A 440 10.37 -6.67 32.29
C LEU A 440 8.97 -6.91 32.87
N ILE A 441 7.96 -6.36 32.22
CA ILE A 441 6.56 -6.72 32.46
C ILE A 441 6.03 -7.61 31.34
N VAL A 442 5.16 -8.54 31.69
CA VAL A 442 4.39 -9.33 30.71
C VAL A 442 2.91 -9.09 30.97
N LEU A 443 2.21 -8.54 29.98
CA LEU A 443 0.79 -8.18 30.06
C LEU A 443 -0.01 -8.94 29.00
N ASN A 444 -1.17 -9.48 29.38
CA ASN A 444 -2.14 -9.87 28.38
C ASN A 444 -2.82 -8.63 27.78
N ARG A 445 -3.62 -8.81 26.72
CA ARG A 445 -4.29 -7.72 26.02
C ARG A 445 -5.06 -6.79 26.97
N ASN A 446 -5.90 -7.33 27.85
CA ASN A 446 -6.76 -6.51 28.71
C ASN A 446 -5.92 -5.78 29.76
N GLU A 447 -4.96 -6.49 30.40
CA GLU A 447 -4.03 -5.89 31.37
C GLU A 447 -3.20 -4.76 30.74
N PHE A 448 -2.82 -4.90 29.46
CA PHE A 448 -2.12 -3.86 28.70
C PHE A 448 -2.99 -2.62 28.50
N LEU A 449 -4.24 -2.79 28.04
CA LEU A 449 -5.18 -1.68 27.85
C LEU A 449 -5.45 -0.94 29.18
N ASP A 450 -5.66 -1.69 30.26
CA ASP A 450 -5.87 -1.14 31.60
C ASP A 450 -4.64 -0.39 32.14
N SER A 451 -3.46 -0.63 31.54
CA SER A 451 -2.18 -0.05 31.96
C SER A 451 -1.66 1.05 31.03
N LEU A 452 -2.35 1.38 29.93
CA LEU A 452 -1.85 2.29 28.88
C LEU A 452 -1.41 3.66 29.44
N GLU A 453 -2.27 4.30 30.22
CA GLU A 453 -1.99 5.60 30.84
C GLU A 453 -0.74 5.54 31.72
N LYS A 454 -0.60 4.46 32.50
CA LYS A 454 0.56 4.23 33.35
C LYS A 454 1.83 3.96 32.54
N LEU A 455 1.73 3.33 31.37
CA LEU A 455 2.86 3.07 30.48
C LEU A 455 3.32 4.32 29.70
N ILE A 456 2.49 5.37 29.64
CA ILE A 456 2.83 6.65 28.97
C ILE A 456 3.27 7.71 29.99
N ASN A 457 2.70 7.70 31.19
CA ASN A 457 2.96 8.74 32.20
C ASN A 457 4.07 8.39 33.23
N LEU A 458 4.62 7.16 33.20
CA LEU A 458 5.75 6.72 34.03
C LEU A 458 7.08 6.76 33.29
#